data_AF-A0A2P5IAL1-F1
#
_entry.id   AF-A0A2P5IAL1-F1
#
_cell.length_a   1.000
_cell.length_b   1.000
_cell.length_c   1.000
_cell.angle_alpha   90.00
_cell.angle_beta   90.00
_cell.angle_gamma   90.00
#
_symmetry.space_group_name_H-M   'P 1'
#
loop_
_entity.id
_entity.type
_entity.pdbx_description
1 polymer ?
#
loop_
_entity_poly.entity_id
_entity_poly.type
_entity_poly.pdbx_seq_one_letter_code
_entity_poly.pdbx_strand_id
1 'polypeptide(L)'
;MGSIDMTVESKACLTCARAKRKCERQIPACRRCQSRGMRCEYPTVTSSCDAPARPQIRQQHATVSDDPLSQLLFGLSEDMMMPTDGLLSHHHHHYNNNLDTVIGDTSSIQPLASLPWYLEEASWDVDHMVSAHSTAPYCSAVLRTYTDNVNEWLTRWVETGSCPFIHERTYKHHTPRCVQDAYTALSTYQNRKESNKPIITSLLEQRMKQLLADQPLPPPGTTTTSTNDEDAGSAALNTFEHLARVHALLIYQIICLYDGDIRLRHVAETQIPTLNSWLRQLVSSAQRTAAQGPETFISPMVTPPDSHQESISHSLEQIGGQNNGDQEWMSLASALALSPEDTAWYAWLFAETIRRTWLIATAMQSVYLTLQVLWAPCPGGLPITTRKGAFEASSSFAWSACCEGHRKGVDFARRHEDRLFEECRPEDLDEFTVRLLEINYGAEKVERWKYGR
;
A
#
# COMPACT_ATOMS: atom_id res chain seq x y z
N MET A 1 47.29 -34.99 -11.28
CA MET A 1 47.32 -36.34 -10.67
C MET A 1 47.18 -36.15 -9.17
N GLY A 2 46.14 -36.55 -8.44
CA GLY A 2 44.86 -37.17 -8.75
C GLY A 2 43.93 -36.88 -7.57
N SER A 3 42.63 -36.83 -7.86
CA SER A 3 41.54 -36.70 -6.90
C SER A 3 41.42 -37.96 -6.04
N ILE A 4 41.16 -37.82 -4.74
CA ILE A 4 40.40 -38.81 -3.95
C ILE A 4 39.37 -38.04 -3.13
N ASP A 5 38.15 -38.09 -3.64
CA ASP A 5 36.90 -37.90 -2.91
C ASP A 5 36.70 -39.06 -1.92
N MET A 6 36.26 -38.77 -0.69
CA MET A 6 35.62 -39.74 0.20
C MET A 6 34.93 -39.02 1.37
N THR A 7 33.72 -38.54 1.09
CA THR A 7 32.68 -38.32 2.10
C THR A 7 32.35 -39.64 2.81
N VAL A 8 32.98 -39.89 3.96
CA VAL A 8 32.62 -41.03 4.81
C VAL A 8 31.52 -40.59 5.77
N GLU A 9 30.26 -40.85 5.41
CA GLU A 9 29.16 -40.93 6.37
C GLU A 9 29.58 -41.88 7.51
N SER A 10 29.83 -41.32 8.70
CA SER A 10 30.21 -42.10 9.87
C SER A 10 29.07 -43.06 10.24
N LYS A 11 29.26 -44.36 9.93
CA LYS A 11 28.33 -45.46 10.25
C LYS A 11 28.24 -45.81 11.75
N ALA A 12 28.77 -44.97 12.64
CA ALA A 12 28.77 -45.19 14.09
C ALA A 12 27.92 -44.17 14.85
N CYS A 13 27.29 -44.60 15.96
CA CYS A 13 26.62 -43.67 16.88
C CYS A 13 27.65 -42.77 17.57
N LEU A 14 27.22 -41.60 18.03
CA LEU A 14 28.07 -40.58 18.67
C LEU A 14 28.88 -41.15 19.84
N THR A 15 28.28 -42.01 20.65
CA THR A 15 28.92 -42.63 21.81
C THR A 15 30.02 -43.62 21.42
N CYS A 16 29.80 -44.41 20.36
CA CYS A 16 30.83 -45.34 19.87
C CYS A 16 31.93 -44.60 19.09
N ALA A 17 31.56 -43.58 18.32
CA ALA A 17 32.49 -42.72 17.59
C ALA A 17 33.45 -42.00 18.57
N ARG A 18 32.93 -41.36 19.63
CA ARG A 18 33.76 -40.71 20.67
C ARG A 18 34.69 -41.68 21.39
N ALA A 19 34.20 -42.88 21.67
CA ALA A 19 35.01 -43.92 22.31
C ALA A 19 35.99 -44.63 21.35
N LYS A 20 36.02 -44.26 20.06
CA LYS A 20 36.80 -44.90 18.99
C LYS A 20 36.63 -46.43 18.97
N ARG A 21 35.40 -46.90 19.15
CA ARG A 21 35.07 -48.35 19.07
C ARG A 21 34.12 -48.62 17.91
N LYS A 22 34.17 -49.85 17.40
CA LYS A 22 33.26 -50.34 16.37
C LYS A 22 31.81 -50.26 16.85
N CYS A 23 30.94 -49.67 16.05
CA CYS A 23 29.51 -49.60 16.26
C CYS A 23 28.82 -50.58 15.30
N GLU A 24 27.88 -51.38 15.79
CA GLU A 24 27.15 -52.38 15.00
C GLU A 24 25.87 -51.81 14.33
N ARG A 25 25.61 -50.51 14.46
CA ARG A 25 24.52 -49.75 13.80
C ARG A 25 23.12 -50.38 13.89
N GLN A 26 22.66 -50.70 15.10
CA GLN A 26 21.30 -51.20 15.37
C GLN A 26 20.42 -50.09 15.98
N ILE A 27 19.14 -50.05 15.59
CA ILE A 27 18.13 -49.09 16.05
C ILE A 27 17.16 -49.84 16.99
N PRO A 28 16.77 -49.30 18.15
CA PRO A 28 17.00 -47.93 18.63
C PRO A 28 18.38 -47.67 19.28
N ALA A 29 19.15 -48.71 19.63
CA ALA A 29 20.49 -48.55 20.21
C ALA A 29 21.44 -49.67 19.76
N CYS A 30 22.73 -49.37 19.59
CA CYS A 30 23.72 -50.42 19.28
C CYS A 30 23.98 -51.33 20.48
N ARG A 31 24.32 -52.59 20.20
CA ARG A 31 24.58 -53.64 21.20
C ARG A 31 25.56 -53.24 22.30
N ARG A 32 26.61 -52.47 21.96
CA ARG A 32 27.59 -51.95 22.94
C ARG A 32 27.01 -50.87 23.86
N CYS A 33 26.22 -49.95 23.31
CA CYS A 33 25.57 -48.92 24.13
C CYS A 33 24.49 -49.55 25.02
N GLN A 34 23.73 -50.51 24.49
CA GLN A 34 22.71 -51.23 25.25
C GLN A 34 23.31 -52.06 26.40
N SER A 35 24.35 -52.86 26.13
CA SER A 35 25.01 -53.70 27.16
C SER A 35 25.70 -52.90 28.27
N ARG A 36 26.10 -51.65 28.00
CA ARG A 36 26.74 -50.77 28.99
C ARG A 36 25.79 -49.71 29.57
N GLY A 37 24.50 -49.76 29.23
CA GLY A 37 23.50 -48.79 29.71
C GLY A 37 23.80 -47.34 29.30
N MET A 38 24.45 -47.12 28.15
CA MET A 38 24.80 -45.78 27.67
C MET A 38 23.82 -45.30 26.61
N ARG A 39 23.49 -44.00 26.62
CA ARG A 39 22.65 -43.37 25.58
C ARG A 39 23.27 -43.55 24.20
N CYS A 40 22.50 -44.07 23.25
CA CYS A 40 22.93 -44.33 21.88
C CYS A 40 22.21 -43.39 20.94
N GLU A 41 22.96 -42.53 20.24
CA GLU A 41 22.39 -41.51 19.36
C GLU A 41 23.19 -41.47 18.05
N TYR A 42 22.48 -41.60 16.93
CA TYR A 42 23.09 -41.50 15.60
C TYR A 42 23.01 -40.05 15.12
N PRO A 43 24.05 -39.52 14.46
CA PRO A 43 23.98 -38.18 13.88
C PRO A 43 22.88 -38.14 12.83
N THR A 44 21.87 -37.30 13.01
CA THR A 44 20.93 -36.94 11.94
C THR A 44 21.62 -35.94 11.03
N VAL A 45 21.67 -36.23 9.72
CA VAL A 45 22.22 -35.28 8.75
C VAL A 45 21.25 -34.11 8.63
N THR A 46 21.44 -33.09 9.45
CA THR A 46 20.86 -31.76 9.27
C THR A 46 21.76 -31.00 8.30
N SER A 47 21.28 -30.71 7.09
CA SER A 47 21.88 -29.66 6.27
C SER A 47 21.63 -28.34 6.98
N SER A 48 22.68 -27.79 7.61
CA SER A 48 22.63 -26.53 8.35
C SER A 48 23.62 -25.54 7.74
N CYS A 49 23.11 -24.43 7.20
CA CYS A 49 23.77 -23.15 7.42
C CYS A 49 23.70 -22.86 8.92
N ASP A 50 24.84 -22.69 9.57
CA ASP A 50 25.07 -21.57 10.48
C ASP A 50 26.54 -21.42 10.86
N ALA A 51 26.94 -20.15 10.90
CA ALA A 51 28.31 -19.63 10.98
C ALA A 51 28.95 -19.77 12.38
N PRO A 52 30.30 -19.72 12.48
CA PRO A 52 31.00 -19.71 13.76
C PRO A 52 31.08 -18.30 14.38
N ALA A 53 31.20 -18.31 15.70
CA ALA A 53 31.28 -17.14 16.58
C ALA A 53 32.38 -16.13 16.19
N ARG A 54 32.00 -14.84 16.31
CA ARG A 54 32.77 -13.63 16.01
C ARG A 54 33.92 -13.40 17.03
N PRO A 55 35.17 -13.13 16.60
CA PRO A 55 36.15 -12.45 17.43
C PRO A 55 35.89 -10.94 17.41
N GLN A 56 35.95 -10.30 18.58
CA GLN A 56 35.88 -8.85 18.72
C GLN A 56 37.10 -8.20 18.06
N ILE A 57 36.88 -7.42 16.99
CA ILE A 57 37.88 -6.48 16.45
C ILE A 57 37.33 -5.06 16.61
N ARG A 58 38.19 -4.26 17.24
CA ARG A 58 38.11 -2.84 17.59
C ARG A 58 37.82 -1.98 16.36
N GLN A 59 36.82 -1.10 16.47
CA GLN A 59 36.50 -0.08 15.46
C GLN A 59 37.72 0.78 15.13
N GLN A 60 38.08 0.80 13.86
CA GLN A 60 38.80 1.90 13.23
C GLN A 60 37.99 2.34 12.02
N HIS A 61 37.73 3.65 11.98
CA HIS A 61 37.05 4.36 10.91
C HIS A 61 37.68 4.01 9.55
N ALA A 62 36.86 3.58 8.59
CA ALA A 62 37.21 3.55 7.19
C ALA A 62 35.99 3.98 6.35
N THR A 63 36.31 4.75 5.32
CA THR A 63 35.48 5.66 4.52
C THR A 63 34.32 5.03 3.77
N VAL A 64 33.22 5.78 3.69
CA VAL A 64 32.03 5.56 2.85
C VAL A 64 32.46 5.19 1.42
N SER A 65 32.05 4.02 0.94
CA SER A 65 32.05 3.71 -0.49
C SER A 65 30.68 4.08 -1.06
N ASP A 66 30.66 4.95 -2.07
CA ASP A 66 29.49 5.35 -2.86
C ASP A 66 28.94 4.15 -3.66
N ASP A 67 28.19 3.27 -3.01
CA ASP A 67 27.42 2.22 -3.69
C ASP A 67 25.96 2.66 -3.87
N PRO A 68 25.45 2.81 -5.11
CA PRO A 68 24.09 3.26 -5.38
C PRO A 68 22.99 2.40 -4.73
N LEU A 69 23.25 1.10 -4.53
CA LEU A 69 22.34 0.18 -3.84
C LEU A 69 22.18 0.54 -2.36
N SER A 70 23.25 0.99 -1.72
CA SER A 70 23.19 1.42 -0.32
C SER A 70 22.36 2.69 -0.15
N GLN A 71 22.44 3.64 -1.08
CA GLN A 71 21.63 4.88 -1.02
C GLN A 71 20.13 4.63 -1.17
N LEU A 72 19.73 3.72 -2.07
CA LEU A 72 18.32 3.31 -2.20
C LEU A 72 17.82 2.61 -0.93
N LEU A 73 18.64 1.77 -0.29
CA LEU A 73 18.24 1.01 0.90
C LEU A 73 18.23 1.85 2.19
N PHE A 74 19.21 2.74 2.38
CA PHE A 74 19.31 3.60 3.56
C PHE A 74 18.31 4.77 3.49
N GLY A 75 18.08 5.37 2.31
CA GLY A 75 17.08 6.43 2.14
C GLY A 75 15.66 5.96 2.44
N LEU A 76 15.33 4.70 2.13
CA LEU A 76 14.04 4.09 2.47
C LEU A 76 13.90 3.74 3.97
N SER A 77 14.99 3.62 4.72
CA SER A 77 14.96 3.29 6.15
C SER A 77 14.82 4.53 7.04
N GLU A 78 15.43 5.66 6.68
CA GLU A 78 15.33 6.91 7.45
C GLU A 78 14.01 7.66 7.15
N ASP A 79 13.53 7.65 5.90
CA ASP A 79 12.26 8.31 5.52
C ASP A 79 10.98 7.57 5.97
N MET A 80 11.13 6.39 6.59
CA MET A 80 10.00 5.52 6.99
C MET A 80 9.97 5.19 8.49
N MET A 81 10.84 5.78 9.31
CA MET A 81 10.83 5.62 10.77
C MET A 81 10.52 6.96 11.47
N MET A 82 9.41 7.03 12.20
CA MET A 82 9.14 8.13 13.14
C MET A 82 10.01 7.99 14.41
N PRO A 83 10.27 9.08 15.16
CA PRO A 83 11.05 9.05 16.39
C PRO A 83 10.31 8.23 17.45
N THR A 84 10.97 7.20 17.98
CA THR A 84 10.47 6.43 19.12
C THR A 84 10.66 7.22 20.41
N ASP A 85 9.67 8.03 20.79
CA ASP A 85 9.52 8.47 22.18
C ASP A 85 8.03 8.69 22.49
N GLY A 86 7.43 7.73 23.19
CA GLY A 86 6.05 7.81 23.67
C GLY A 86 5.48 6.43 24.03
N LEU A 87 5.30 6.19 25.33
CA LEU A 87 4.80 4.96 25.93
C LEU A 87 3.50 4.44 25.28
N LEU A 88 3.50 3.16 24.90
CA LEU A 88 2.35 2.40 24.39
C LEU A 88 1.18 2.43 25.38
N SER A 89 0.06 3.05 24.99
CA SER A 89 -1.26 2.76 25.57
C SER A 89 -2.08 1.98 24.54
N HIS A 90 -2.39 0.73 24.85
CA HIS A 90 -3.34 -0.08 24.08
C HIS A 90 -4.77 0.45 24.30
N HIS A 91 -5.33 1.17 23.34
CA HIS A 91 -6.77 1.41 23.27
C HIS A 91 -7.39 0.52 22.19
N HIS A 92 -8.12 -0.53 22.60
CA HIS A 92 -9.11 -1.18 21.75
C HIS A 92 -10.28 -0.21 21.58
N HIS A 93 -10.42 0.39 20.39
CA HIS A 93 -11.61 1.17 20.05
C HIS A 93 -12.64 0.31 19.34
N HIS A 94 -13.74 0.04 20.05
CA HIS A 94 -14.96 -0.48 19.49
C HIS A 94 -15.61 0.63 18.66
N TYR A 95 -15.60 0.51 17.33
CA TYR A 95 -16.36 1.41 16.46
C TYR A 95 -17.87 1.15 16.62
N ASN A 96 -18.64 2.22 16.76
CA ASN A 96 -20.08 2.18 16.95
C ASN A 96 -20.76 2.38 15.58
N ASN A 97 -21.15 1.29 14.91
CA ASN A 97 -21.76 1.31 13.58
C ASN A 97 -23.28 1.58 13.63
N ASN A 98 -23.69 2.77 14.06
CA ASN A 98 -25.10 3.18 13.94
C ASN A 98 -25.28 4.19 12.82
N LEU A 99 -25.71 3.69 11.66
CA LEU A 99 -26.50 4.46 10.71
C LEU A 99 -27.96 4.41 11.20
N ASP A 100 -28.28 5.17 12.26
CA ASP A 100 -29.64 5.20 12.80
C ASP A 100 -30.55 6.02 11.87
N THR A 101 -31.56 5.32 11.37
CA THR A 101 -32.69 5.84 10.61
C THR A 101 -33.39 6.94 11.43
N VAL A 102 -33.53 8.13 10.84
CA VAL A 102 -34.23 9.27 11.43
C VAL A 102 -35.71 8.90 11.65
N ILE A 103 -36.06 8.55 12.89
CA ILE A 103 -37.43 8.65 13.40
C ILE A 103 -37.33 9.45 14.69
N GLY A 104 -37.97 10.62 14.68
CA GLY A 104 -37.77 11.67 15.67
C GLY A 104 -38.21 11.31 17.09
N ASP A 105 -37.54 11.91 18.06
CA ASP A 105 -38.20 12.56 19.18
C ASP A 105 -37.31 13.62 19.81
N THR A 106 -37.96 14.70 20.23
CA THR A 106 -37.40 15.96 20.70
C THR A 106 -36.79 15.86 22.10
N SER A 107 -35.49 16.15 22.26
CA SER A 107 -34.95 17.00 23.36
C SER A 107 -33.45 17.23 23.21
N SER A 108 -33.04 18.48 23.39
CA SER A 108 -31.72 19.06 23.11
C SER A 108 -30.60 18.54 24.01
N ILE A 109 -29.52 18.02 23.42
CA ILE A 109 -28.17 18.59 23.27
C ILE A 109 -27.66 17.97 21.96
N GLN A 110 -27.47 18.73 20.88
CA GLN A 110 -26.94 18.19 19.63
C GLN A 110 -25.46 17.82 19.85
N PRO A 111 -25.05 16.55 19.70
CA PRO A 111 -23.64 16.23 19.49
C PRO A 111 -23.25 16.88 18.16
N LEU A 112 -22.09 17.53 18.11
CA LEU A 112 -21.45 17.88 16.83
C LEU A 112 -21.52 16.64 15.94
N ALA A 113 -22.17 16.74 14.78
CA ALA A 113 -22.41 15.57 13.93
C ALA A 113 -21.07 14.85 13.70
N SER A 114 -20.94 13.63 14.25
CA SER A 114 -19.71 12.86 14.13
C SER A 114 -19.46 12.58 12.66
N LEU A 115 -18.24 12.84 12.19
CA LEU A 115 -17.86 12.50 10.82
C LEU A 115 -18.11 11.00 10.57
N PRO A 116 -18.50 10.60 9.35
CA PRO A 116 -18.49 9.20 8.99
C PRO A 116 -17.11 8.61 9.24
N TRP A 117 -17.05 7.36 9.69
CA TRP A 117 -15.79 6.67 10.05
C TRP A 117 -14.72 6.76 8.95
N TYR A 118 -15.10 6.78 7.66
CA TYR A 118 -14.16 6.87 6.52
C TYR A 118 -13.55 8.25 6.32
N LEU A 119 -13.98 9.25 7.08
CA LEU A 119 -13.40 10.59 7.11
C LEU A 119 -12.75 10.91 8.46
N GLU A 120 -13.00 10.10 9.49
CA GLU A 120 -12.37 10.25 10.80
C GLU A 120 -10.84 10.18 10.70
N GLU A 121 -10.17 10.93 11.57
CA GLU A 121 -8.70 11.03 11.61
C GLU A 121 -8.03 9.65 11.69
N ALA A 122 -8.51 8.77 12.58
CA ALA A 122 -7.98 7.43 12.80
C ALA A 122 -8.11 6.49 11.58
N SER A 123 -8.93 6.85 10.58
CA SER A 123 -9.09 6.07 9.34
C SER A 123 -7.99 6.32 8.30
N TRP A 124 -7.13 7.31 8.57
CA TRP A 124 -5.97 7.68 7.76
C TRP A 124 -4.64 7.22 8.37
N ASP A 125 -4.68 6.61 9.56
CA ASP A 125 -3.51 6.07 10.23
C ASP A 125 -2.95 4.87 9.46
N VAL A 126 -1.64 4.93 9.18
CA VAL A 126 -0.91 3.87 8.48
C VAL A 126 -0.47 2.80 9.49
N ASP A 127 -1.08 1.62 9.40
CA ASP A 127 -0.77 0.50 10.30
C ASP A 127 0.50 -0.24 9.83
N HIS A 128 1.50 -0.33 10.70
CA HIS A 128 2.75 -1.04 10.41
C HIS A 128 2.76 -2.47 10.99
N MET A 129 3.43 -3.39 10.30
CA MET A 129 3.63 -4.75 10.84
C MET A 129 4.46 -4.71 12.12
N VAL A 130 3.90 -5.25 13.21
CA VAL A 130 4.69 -5.60 14.38
C VAL A 130 5.52 -6.84 14.03
N SER A 131 6.84 -6.73 14.16
CA SER A 131 7.88 -7.72 13.80
C SER A 131 7.74 -9.13 14.42
N ALA A 132 6.66 -9.44 15.12
CA ALA A 132 6.47 -10.66 15.90
C ALA A 132 5.94 -11.87 15.09
N HIS A 133 5.55 -11.69 13.83
CA HIS A 133 5.10 -12.79 12.97
C HIS A 133 6.13 -13.02 11.88
N SER A 134 7.06 -13.93 12.15
CA SER A 134 7.97 -14.49 11.16
C SER A 134 7.13 -15.16 10.08
N THR A 135 6.82 -14.43 9.00
CA THR A 135 6.20 -15.00 7.81
C THR A 135 7.27 -15.79 7.06
N ALA A 136 6.90 -16.97 6.57
CA ALA A 136 7.75 -17.78 5.71
C ALA A 136 8.24 -16.92 4.52
N PRO A 137 9.47 -17.17 4.01
CA PRO A 137 10.00 -16.41 2.89
C PRO A 137 9.03 -16.40 1.70
N TYR A 138 8.78 -15.22 1.14
CA TYR A 138 7.88 -15.07 -0.01
C TYR A 138 8.38 -15.90 -1.18
N CYS A 139 7.51 -16.75 -1.73
CA CYS A 139 7.82 -17.47 -2.96
C CYS A 139 7.84 -16.48 -4.12
N SER A 140 8.93 -16.45 -4.90
CA SER A 140 9.08 -15.54 -6.05
C SER A 140 7.97 -15.71 -7.10
N ALA A 141 7.33 -16.88 -7.17
CA ALA A 141 6.16 -17.11 -8.00
C ALA A 141 4.95 -16.26 -7.57
N VAL A 142 4.69 -16.14 -6.26
CA VAL A 142 3.57 -15.34 -5.72
C VAL A 142 3.78 -13.85 -6.04
N LEU A 143 5.00 -13.37 -5.90
CA LEU A 143 5.38 -11.99 -6.22
C LEU A 143 5.17 -11.68 -7.71
N ARG A 144 5.57 -12.60 -8.61
CA ARG A 144 5.34 -12.46 -10.06
C ARG A 144 3.86 -12.49 -10.41
N THR A 145 3.10 -13.43 -9.84
CA THR A 145 1.65 -13.50 -10.03
C THR A 145 0.96 -12.20 -9.59
N TYR A 146 1.41 -11.59 -8.50
CA TYR A 146 0.89 -10.29 -8.07
C TYR A 146 1.17 -9.19 -9.11
N THR A 147 2.40 -9.12 -9.64
CA THR A 147 2.74 -8.21 -10.75
C THR A 147 1.88 -8.46 -11.98
N ASP A 148 1.63 -9.71 -12.35
CA ASP A 148 0.79 -10.07 -13.50
C ASP A 148 -0.66 -9.60 -13.31
N ASN A 149 -1.23 -9.82 -12.11
CA ASN A 149 -2.58 -9.36 -11.75
C ASN A 149 -2.70 -7.82 -11.86
N VAL A 150 -1.72 -7.08 -11.35
CA VAL A 150 -1.73 -5.61 -11.45
C VAL A 150 -1.64 -5.15 -12.91
N ASN A 151 -0.84 -5.82 -13.74
CA ASN A 151 -0.80 -5.53 -15.18
C ASN A 151 -2.15 -5.83 -15.87
N GLU A 152 -2.84 -6.89 -15.48
CA GLU A 152 -4.19 -7.19 -15.97
C GLU A 152 -5.18 -6.07 -15.59
N TRP A 153 -5.12 -5.57 -14.36
CA TRP A 153 -5.94 -4.44 -13.92
C TRP A 153 -5.66 -3.16 -14.71
N LEU A 154 -4.40 -2.90 -15.07
CA LEU A 154 -4.04 -1.77 -15.91
C LEU A 154 -4.55 -1.93 -17.36
N THR A 155 -4.56 -3.15 -17.89
CA THR A 155 -5.21 -3.46 -19.18
C THR A 155 -6.71 -3.19 -19.09
N ARG A 156 -7.37 -3.69 -18.04
CA ARG A 156 -8.80 -3.44 -17.79
C ARG A 156 -9.11 -1.95 -17.69
N TRP A 157 -8.27 -1.17 -17.02
CA TRP A 157 -8.43 0.28 -16.93
C TRP A 157 -8.44 0.95 -18.30
N VAL A 158 -7.55 0.56 -19.21
CA VAL A 158 -7.50 1.11 -20.58
C VAL A 158 -8.72 0.69 -21.42
N GLU A 159 -9.27 -0.50 -21.17
CA GLU A 159 -10.40 -1.06 -21.92
C GLU A 159 -11.76 -0.54 -21.43
N THR A 160 -11.96 -0.41 -20.12
CA THR A 160 -13.26 -0.12 -19.51
C THR A 160 -13.32 1.23 -18.79
N GLY A 161 -12.18 1.90 -18.59
CA GLY A 161 -12.10 3.15 -17.82
C GLY A 161 -12.08 2.93 -16.29
N SER A 162 -12.03 1.69 -15.81
CA SER A 162 -11.97 1.38 -14.38
C SER A 162 -11.13 0.13 -14.07
N CYS A 163 -10.61 0.06 -12.85
CA CYS A 163 -9.92 -1.11 -12.34
C CYS A 163 -10.04 -1.17 -10.80
N PRO A 164 -9.61 -2.25 -10.12
CA PRO A 164 -9.83 -2.44 -8.68
C PRO A 164 -9.24 -1.40 -7.73
N PHE A 165 -8.50 -0.39 -8.23
CA PHE A 165 -8.01 0.76 -7.46
C PHE A 165 -8.25 2.12 -8.12
N ILE A 166 -8.84 2.18 -9.33
CA ILE A 166 -9.27 3.42 -9.99
C ILE A 166 -10.73 3.24 -10.40
N HIS A 167 -11.62 3.93 -9.70
CA HIS A 167 -13.05 3.80 -9.94
C HIS A 167 -13.50 4.57 -11.21
N GLU A 168 -14.57 4.10 -11.86
CA GLU A 168 -15.13 4.76 -13.05
C GLU A 168 -15.57 6.22 -12.81
N ARG A 169 -15.87 6.58 -11.54
CA ARG A 169 -16.29 7.93 -11.17
C ARG A 169 -15.15 8.85 -10.77
N THR A 170 -13.94 8.34 -10.54
CA THR A 170 -12.81 9.16 -10.06
C THR A 170 -12.47 10.29 -11.03
N TYR A 171 -12.41 10.02 -12.33
CA TYR A 171 -12.03 11.02 -13.35
C TYR A 171 -13.17 11.40 -14.31
N LYS A 172 -14.43 11.11 -13.92
CA LYS A 172 -15.60 11.29 -14.78
C LYS A 172 -15.87 12.74 -15.14
N HIS A 173 -15.72 13.65 -14.17
CA HIS A 173 -16.03 15.08 -14.34
C HIS A 173 -14.82 15.86 -14.88
N HIS A 174 -13.64 15.54 -14.37
CA HIS A 174 -12.39 16.12 -14.82
C HIS A 174 -11.29 15.05 -14.85
N THR A 175 -10.55 14.99 -15.95
CA THR A 175 -9.36 14.15 -16.08
C THR A 175 -8.12 15.04 -16.15
N PRO A 176 -7.32 15.16 -15.08
CA PRO A 176 -6.11 15.98 -15.08
C PRO A 176 -5.13 15.56 -16.17
N ARG A 177 -4.37 16.53 -16.71
CA ARG A 177 -3.43 16.31 -17.83
C ARG A 177 -2.43 15.17 -17.56
N CYS A 178 -1.92 15.06 -16.33
CA CYS A 178 -1.00 13.99 -15.95
C CYS A 178 -1.62 12.59 -16.09
N VAL A 179 -2.91 12.45 -15.78
CA VAL A 179 -3.65 11.19 -15.91
C VAL A 179 -3.93 10.88 -17.38
N GLN A 180 -4.27 11.89 -18.19
CA GLN A 180 -4.43 11.72 -19.64
C GLN A 180 -3.12 11.21 -20.28
N ASP A 181 -1.99 11.83 -19.93
CA ASP A 181 -0.66 11.44 -20.40
C ASP A 181 -0.29 10.02 -19.94
N ALA A 182 -0.62 9.64 -18.70
CA ALA A 182 -0.38 8.29 -18.18
C ALA A 182 -1.25 7.23 -18.88
N TYR A 183 -2.55 7.52 -19.06
CA TYR A 183 -3.51 6.62 -19.73
C TYR A 183 -3.11 6.36 -21.18
N THR A 184 -2.77 7.41 -21.92
CA THR A 184 -2.34 7.30 -23.32
C THR A 184 -0.99 6.60 -23.47
N ALA A 185 -0.06 6.85 -22.56
CA ALA A 185 1.23 6.15 -22.54
C ALA A 185 1.07 4.66 -22.23
N LEU A 186 0.20 4.29 -21.28
CA LEU A 186 -0.11 2.90 -20.95
C LEU A 186 -0.77 2.17 -22.13
N SER A 187 -1.78 2.79 -22.75
CA SER A 187 -2.44 2.25 -23.95
C SER A 187 -1.45 2.03 -25.10
N THR A 188 -0.56 2.99 -25.33
CA THR A 188 0.51 2.86 -26.34
C THR A 188 1.49 1.74 -25.98
N TYR A 189 1.87 1.63 -24.70
CA TYR A 189 2.77 0.60 -24.20
C TYR A 189 2.19 -0.82 -24.33
N GLN A 190 0.89 -1.00 -24.08
CA GLN A 190 0.19 -2.29 -24.26
C GLN A 190 0.14 -2.72 -25.73
N ASN A 191 0.09 -1.76 -26.66
CA ASN A 191 0.06 -2.00 -28.11
C ASN A 191 1.46 -2.03 -28.76
N ARG A 192 2.53 -2.06 -27.96
CA ARG A 192 3.91 -2.04 -28.47
C ARG A 192 4.24 -3.31 -29.26
N LYS A 193 5.16 -3.16 -30.20
CA LYS A 193 5.82 -4.21 -30.99
C LYS A 193 7.33 -4.03 -30.85
N GLU A 194 8.11 -5.07 -31.13
CA GLU A 194 9.58 -4.98 -31.09
C GLU A 194 10.13 -3.83 -31.96
N SER A 195 9.50 -3.56 -33.11
CA SER A 195 9.92 -2.49 -34.02
C SER A 195 9.68 -1.07 -33.51
N ASN A 196 8.73 -0.86 -32.60
CA ASN A 196 8.40 0.46 -32.06
C ASN A 196 8.69 0.60 -30.54
N LYS A 197 9.26 -0.44 -29.91
CA LYS A 197 9.66 -0.40 -28.50
C LYS A 197 10.55 0.83 -28.19
N PRO A 198 11.61 1.15 -28.97
CA PRO A 198 12.49 2.28 -28.63
C PRO A 198 11.77 3.62 -28.56
N ILE A 199 10.88 3.92 -29.52
CA ILE A 199 10.13 5.19 -29.51
C ILE A 199 9.14 5.26 -28.34
N ILE A 200 8.50 4.15 -27.99
CA ILE A 200 7.58 4.07 -26.85
C ILE A 200 8.33 4.26 -25.53
N THR A 201 9.49 3.64 -25.36
CA THR A 201 10.32 3.84 -24.16
C THR A 201 10.76 5.30 -23.99
N SER A 202 11.12 5.98 -25.09
CA SER A 202 11.49 7.40 -25.05
C SER A 202 10.30 8.29 -24.69
N LEU A 203 9.10 7.95 -25.17
CA LEU A 203 7.88 8.69 -24.86
C LEU A 203 7.52 8.56 -23.37
N LEU A 204 7.61 7.35 -22.81
CA LEU A 204 7.39 7.10 -21.38
C LEU A 204 8.33 7.93 -20.51
N GLU A 205 9.63 7.91 -20.82
CA GLU A 205 10.64 8.70 -20.10
C GLU A 205 10.35 10.21 -20.20
N GLN A 206 9.97 10.70 -21.38
CA GLN A 206 9.65 12.12 -21.58
C GLN A 206 8.42 12.54 -20.78
N ARG A 207 7.36 11.73 -20.77
CA ARG A 207 6.11 12.04 -20.05
C ARG A 207 6.31 12.01 -18.55
N MET A 208 7.08 11.04 -18.04
CA MET A 208 7.47 11.01 -16.63
C MET A 208 8.32 12.21 -16.23
N LYS A 209 9.29 12.63 -17.06
CA LYS A 209 10.08 13.85 -16.82
C LYS A 209 9.20 15.11 -16.80
N GLN A 210 8.24 15.20 -17.73
CA GLN A 210 7.29 16.31 -17.77
C GLN A 210 6.44 16.36 -16.50
N LEU A 211 5.92 15.21 -16.03
CA LEU A 211 5.16 15.12 -14.78
C LEU A 211 5.94 15.67 -13.58
N LEU A 212 7.24 15.34 -13.49
CA LEU A 212 8.11 15.82 -12.43
C LEU A 212 8.42 17.32 -12.55
N ALA A 213 8.55 17.83 -13.78
CA ALA A 213 8.81 19.24 -14.04
C ALA A 213 7.58 20.13 -13.82
N ASP A 214 6.37 19.60 -14.05
CA ASP A 214 5.10 20.33 -13.93
C ASP A 214 4.64 20.50 -12.46
N GLN A 215 5.42 20.04 -11.47
CA GLN A 215 5.04 20.19 -10.06
C GLN A 215 5.08 21.66 -9.61
N PRO A 216 4.14 22.11 -8.77
CA PRO A 216 4.14 23.48 -8.26
C PRO A 216 5.44 23.79 -7.54
N LEU A 217 6.10 24.87 -7.95
CA LEU A 217 7.26 25.38 -7.24
C LEU A 217 6.81 26.04 -5.93
N PRO A 218 7.62 25.95 -4.86
CA PRO A 218 7.39 26.72 -3.65
C PRO A 218 7.25 28.22 -3.99
N PRO A 219 6.34 28.96 -3.33
CA PRO A 219 6.20 30.38 -3.59
C PRO A 219 7.53 31.13 -3.31
N PRO A 220 7.95 32.06 -4.18
CA PRO A 220 9.21 32.79 -4.01
C PRO A 220 9.12 33.69 -2.76
N GLY A 221 9.86 33.34 -1.71
CA GLY A 221 9.96 34.14 -0.47
C GLY A 221 9.91 33.35 0.83
N THR A 222 9.58 32.05 0.80
CA THR A 222 9.67 31.18 1.99
C THR A 222 11.10 30.69 2.20
N THR A 223 11.96 31.54 2.75
CA THR A 223 13.20 31.07 3.41
C THR A 223 12.83 30.50 4.77
N THR A 224 12.23 29.32 4.81
CA THR A 224 12.07 28.57 6.06
C THR A 224 13.32 27.73 6.25
N THR A 225 14.22 28.19 7.13
CA THR A 225 15.35 27.43 7.68
C THR A 225 14.87 26.32 8.63
N SER A 226 13.80 25.62 8.28
CA SER A 226 13.27 24.46 8.99
C SER A 226 13.37 23.27 8.06
N THR A 227 13.90 22.17 8.57
CA THR A 227 14.39 20.95 7.91
C THR A 227 13.43 20.16 7.01
N ASN A 228 12.27 20.71 6.63
CA ASN A 228 11.22 19.99 5.89
C ASN A 228 10.81 20.77 4.62
N ASP A 229 11.72 20.88 3.65
CA ASP A 229 11.48 21.53 2.34
C ASP A 229 10.41 20.80 1.48
N GLU A 230 10.00 19.58 1.84
CA GLU A 230 8.99 18.80 1.10
C GLU A 230 7.55 19.36 1.22
N ASP A 231 7.26 20.20 2.21
CA ASP A 231 5.88 20.58 2.56
C ASP A 231 5.39 21.84 1.81
N ALA A 232 6.29 22.63 1.22
CA ALA A 232 5.93 23.91 0.60
C ALA A 232 5.26 23.77 -0.77
N GLY A 233 5.67 22.80 -1.60
CA GLY A 233 4.98 22.46 -2.86
C GLY A 233 3.70 21.64 -2.65
N SER A 234 3.59 20.96 -1.51
CA SER A 234 2.42 20.20 -1.06
C SER A 234 1.22 21.10 -0.72
N ALA A 235 1.46 22.33 -0.25
CA ALA A 235 0.40 23.27 0.09
C ALA A 235 -0.37 23.85 -1.12
N ALA A 236 0.19 23.75 -2.33
CA ALA A 236 -0.41 24.32 -3.54
C ALA A 236 -1.43 23.39 -4.21
N LEU A 237 -1.38 22.08 -3.95
CA LEU A 237 -2.24 21.09 -4.58
C LEU A 237 -3.40 20.71 -3.67
N ASN A 238 -4.58 20.53 -4.26
CA ASN A 238 -5.70 19.90 -3.55
C ASN A 238 -5.56 18.36 -3.55
N THR A 239 -6.33 17.67 -2.71
CA THR A 239 -6.27 16.21 -2.54
C THR A 239 -6.49 15.45 -3.86
N PHE A 240 -7.35 15.95 -4.75
CA PHE A 240 -7.62 15.31 -6.04
C PHE A 240 -6.43 15.42 -6.99
N GLU A 241 -5.73 16.56 -7.00
CA GLU A 241 -4.50 16.75 -7.76
C GLU A 241 -3.34 15.89 -7.24
N HIS A 242 -3.23 15.75 -5.91
CA HIS A 242 -2.32 14.79 -5.29
C HIS A 242 -2.60 13.36 -5.76
N LEU A 243 -3.87 12.93 -5.77
CA LEU A 243 -4.27 11.61 -6.24
C LEU A 243 -3.90 11.42 -7.72
N ALA A 244 -4.15 12.44 -8.55
CA ALA A 244 -3.88 12.41 -9.97
C ALA A 244 -2.39 12.23 -10.29
N ARG A 245 -1.50 12.99 -9.64
CA ARG A 245 -0.05 12.85 -9.86
C ARG A 245 0.50 11.52 -9.30
N VAL A 246 -0.05 11.02 -8.19
CA VAL A 246 0.31 9.71 -7.63
C VAL A 246 -0.09 8.61 -8.60
N HIS A 247 -1.33 8.62 -9.11
CA HIS A 247 -1.77 7.67 -10.13
C HIS A 247 -0.85 7.73 -11.36
N ALA A 248 -0.57 8.92 -11.90
CA ALA A 248 0.28 9.05 -13.07
C ALA A 248 1.70 8.48 -12.84
N LEU A 249 2.35 8.83 -11.72
CA LEU A 249 3.69 8.31 -11.41
C LEU A 249 3.67 6.81 -11.12
N LEU A 250 2.65 6.30 -10.43
CA LEU A 250 2.46 4.88 -10.18
C LEU A 250 2.39 4.07 -11.48
N ILE A 251 1.63 4.54 -12.48
CA ILE A 251 1.55 3.88 -13.79
C ILE A 251 2.93 3.83 -14.45
N TYR A 252 3.67 4.94 -14.46
CA TYR A 252 5.04 4.95 -15.02
C TYR A 252 5.99 4.02 -14.25
N GLN A 253 5.88 3.95 -12.92
CA GLN A 253 6.66 3.03 -12.08
C GLN A 253 6.37 1.57 -12.41
N ILE A 254 5.08 1.18 -12.49
CA ILE A 254 4.68 -0.20 -12.80
C ILE A 254 5.21 -0.61 -14.18
N ILE A 255 5.12 0.26 -15.19
CA ILE A 255 5.65 -0.01 -16.53
C ILE A 255 7.17 -0.16 -16.48
N CYS A 256 7.88 0.84 -15.94
CA CYS A 256 9.32 0.96 -16.11
C CYS A 256 10.13 0.01 -15.21
N LEU A 257 9.69 -0.25 -13.97
CA LEU A 257 10.37 -1.20 -13.08
C LEU A 257 10.28 -2.65 -13.60
N TYR A 258 9.15 -2.99 -14.24
CA TYR A 258 8.81 -4.36 -14.61
C TYR A 258 8.93 -4.67 -16.11
N ASP A 259 9.25 -3.71 -16.99
CA ASP A 259 9.43 -3.95 -18.44
C ASP A 259 10.57 -4.93 -18.78
N GLY A 260 11.60 -4.97 -17.94
CA GLY A 260 12.82 -5.76 -18.19
C GLY A 260 13.98 -4.93 -18.77
N ASP A 261 13.69 -3.78 -19.39
CA ASP A 261 14.70 -2.85 -19.87
C ASP A 261 15.50 -2.21 -18.73
N ILE A 262 16.84 -2.29 -18.81
CA ILE A 262 17.75 -1.84 -17.75
C ILE A 262 17.68 -0.32 -17.57
N ARG A 263 17.53 0.43 -18.66
CA ARG A 263 17.50 1.90 -18.59
C ARG A 263 16.19 2.38 -17.99
N LEU A 264 15.05 1.83 -18.43
CA LEU A 264 13.75 2.17 -17.85
C LEU A 264 13.71 1.85 -16.36
N ARG A 265 14.22 0.67 -15.96
CA ARG A 265 14.32 0.28 -14.56
C ARG A 265 15.13 1.29 -13.76
N HIS A 266 16.32 1.64 -14.22
CA HIS A 266 17.18 2.61 -13.54
C HIS A 266 16.48 3.96 -13.35
N VAL A 267 15.85 4.49 -14.41
CA VAL A 267 15.13 5.77 -14.29
C VAL A 267 13.98 5.66 -13.28
N ALA A 268 13.22 4.57 -13.28
CA ALA A 268 12.12 4.37 -12.33
C ALA A 268 12.62 4.21 -10.89
N GLU A 269 13.72 3.50 -10.65
CA GLU A 269 14.33 3.37 -9.32
C GLU A 269 14.63 4.74 -8.69
N THR A 270 15.13 5.70 -9.47
CA THR A 270 15.41 7.07 -8.98
C THR A 270 14.16 7.81 -8.51
N GLN A 271 12.96 7.37 -8.91
CA GLN A 271 11.69 8.01 -8.57
C GLN A 271 10.89 7.25 -7.51
N ILE A 272 11.42 6.14 -6.96
CA ILE A 272 10.80 5.44 -5.82
C ILE A 272 10.63 6.39 -4.61
N PRO A 273 11.65 7.17 -4.19
CA PRO A 273 11.50 8.12 -3.08
C PRO A 273 10.45 9.20 -3.37
N THR A 274 10.41 9.71 -4.60
CA THR A 274 9.42 10.70 -5.03
C THR A 274 7.99 10.18 -4.88
N LEU A 275 7.72 8.95 -5.35
CA LEU A 275 6.39 8.35 -5.20
C LEU A 275 6.01 8.17 -3.73
N ASN A 276 6.97 7.75 -2.87
CA ASN A 276 6.73 7.61 -1.43
C ASN A 276 6.39 8.94 -0.77
N SER A 277 7.13 10.01 -1.08
CA SER A 277 6.82 11.36 -0.58
C SER A 277 5.44 11.82 -1.06
N TRP A 278 5.11 11.61 -2.34
CA TRP A 278 3.81 12.01 -2.88
C TRP A 278 2.63 11.23 -2.28
N LEU A 279 2.83 9.95 -1.96
CA LEU A 279 1.84 9.13 -1.25
C LEU A 279 1.58 9.67 0.16
N ARG A 280 2.64 10.01 0.92
CA ARG A 280 2.48 10.63 2.24
C ARG A 280 1.75 11.96 2.15
N GLN A 281 2.14 12.82 1.21
CA GLN A 281 1.48 14.10 0.97
C GLN A 281 0.00 13.91 0.59
N LEU A 282 -0.33 12.90 -0.21
CA LEU A 282 -1.72 12.56 -0.55
C LEU A 282 -2.52 12.19 0.70
N VAL A 283 -2.02 11.31 1.57
CA VAL A 283 -2.71 10.92 2.81
C VAL A 283 -2.87 12.10 3.76
N SER A 284 -1.80 12.90 3.96
CA SER A 284 -1.87 14.10 4.81
C SER A 284 -2.82 15.16 4.25
N SER A 285 -2.91 15.31 2.94
CA SER A 285 -3.88 16.19 2.28
C SER A 285 -5.30 15.67 2.49
N ALA A 286 -5.51 14.36 2.29
CA ALA A 286 -6.80 13.70 2.49
C ALA A 286 -7.31 13.84 3.93
N GLN A 287 -6.46 13.60 4.94
CA GLN A 287 -6.78 13.75 6.35
C GLN A 287 -7.20 15.20 6.68
N ARG A 288 -6.45 16.20 6.19
CA ARG A 288 -6.77 17.62 6.42
C ARG A 288 -8.07 18.06 5.77
N THR A 289 -8.35 17.60 4.55
CA THR A 289 -9.59 17.98 3.83
C THR A 289 -10.79 17.19 4.36
N ALA A 290 -10.63 15.91 4.71
CA ALA A 290 -11.70 15.08 5.29
C ALA A 290 -12.22 15.65 6.61
N ALA A 291 -11.34 16.24 7.42
CA ALA A 291 -11.71 16.93 8.67
C ALA A 291 -12.63 18.15 8.45
N GLN A 292 -12.72 18.69 7.22
CA GLN A 292 -13.56 19.82 6.86
C GLN A 292 -14.96 19.40 6.36
N GLY A 293 -15.26 18.10 6.33
CA GLY A 293 -16.55 17.54 5.91
C GLY A 293 -16.56 16.93 4.51
N PRO A 294 -17.56 16.09 4.20
CA PRO A 294 -17.60 15.31 2.97
C PRO A 294 -17.69 16.15 1.69
N GLU A 295 -18.39 17.27 1.70
CA GLU A 295 -18.60 18.19 0.56
C GLU A 295 -17.28 18.85 0.17
N THR A 296 -16.57 19.40 1.16
CA THR A 296 -15.24 20.00 0.95
C THR A 296 -14.25 18.94 0.45
N PHE A 297 -14.34 17.72 0.99
CA PHE A 297 -13.51 16.59 0.59
C PHE A 297 -13.71 16.18 -0.87
N ILE A 298 -14.96 16.09 -1.33
CA ILE A 298 -15.26 15.66 -2.72
C ILE A 298 -15.24 16.79 -3.73
N SER A 299 -15.38 18.05 -3.30
CA SER A 299 -15.54 19.21 -4.17
C SER A 299 -14.55 19.22 -5.35
N PRO A 300 -13.22 19.08 -5.14
CA PRO A 300 -12.25 19.07 -6.24
C PRO A 300 -12.42 17.93 -7.26
N MET A 301 -13.09 16.83 -6.89
CA MET A 301 -13.33 15.68 -7.76
C MET A 301 -14.58 15.87 -8.63
N VAL A 302 -15.55 16.66 -8.18
CA VAL A 302 -16.86 16.81 -8.84
C VAL A 302 -17.06 18.18 -9.50
N THR A 303 -16.29 19.21 -9.11
CA THR A 303 -16.35 20.54 -9.74
C THR A 303 -15.38 20.65 -10.92
N PRO A 304 -15.82 21.15 -12.09
CA PRO A 304 -14.92 21.46 -13.18
C PRO A 304 -14.02 22.66 -12.85
N PRO A 305 -12.76 22.69 -13.33
CA PRO A 305 -11.82 23.78 -13.05
C PRO A 305 -12.32 25.17 -13.48
N ASP A 306 -13.16 25.25 -14.52
CA ASP A 306 -13.69 26.52 -15.06
C ASP A 306 -14.70 27.22 -14.12
N SER A 307 -15.22 26.54 -13.09
CA SER A 307 -16.19 27.10 -12.14
C SER A 307 -15.56 27.90 -10.97
N HIS A 308 -14.23 27.82 -10.81
CA HIS A 308 -13.51 28.51 -9.73
C HIS A 308 -13.21 29.99 -10.03
N GLN A 309 -13.16 30.41 -11.31
CA GLN A 309 -12.81 31.81 -11.65
C GLN A 309 -13.98 32.81 -11.53
N GLU A 310 -15.23 32.39 -11.76
CA GLU A 310 -16.38 33.29 -11.69
C GLU A 310 -17.03 33.37 -10.29
N SER A 311 -16.90 32.33 -9.46
CA SER A 311 -17.56 32.29 -8.13
C SER A 311 -16.74 32.93 -6.99
N ILE A 312 -15.41 32.83 -7.04
CA ILE A 312 -14.52 33.35 -5.98
C ILE A 312 -14.38 34.87 -6.05
N SER A 313 -14.40 35.44 -7.26
CA SER A 313 -14.30 36.90 -7.47
C SER A 313 -15.56 37.65 -7.03
N HIS A 314 -16.75 37.07 -7.20
CA HIS A 314 -18.02 37.70 -6.78
C HIS A 314 -18.36 37.54 -5.29
N SER A 315 -17.81 36.54 -4.61
CA SER A 315 -18.16 36.24 -3.20
C SER A 315 -17.28 36.98 -2.18
N LEU A 316 -16.04 37.32 -2.53
CA LEU A 316 -15.09 37.98 -1.62
C LEU A 316 -15.33 39.49 -1.44
N GLU A 317 -16.12 40.14 -2.31
CA GLU A 317 -16.49 41.55 -2.15
C GLU A 317 -17.71 41.78 -1.25
N GLN A 318 -18.47 40.74 -0.87
CA GLN A 318 -19.70 40.88 -0.07
C GLN A 318 -19.62 40.40 1.38
N ILE A 319 -18.59 39.68 1.81
CA ILE A 319 -18.52 39.18 3.19
C ILE A 319 -17.56 40.05 4.02
N GLY A 320 -17.96 41.32 4.16
CA GLY A 320 -17.56 42.15 5.28
C GLY A 320 -18.32 41.72 6.53
N GLY A 321 -17.87 40.64 7.17
CA GLY A 321 -18.18 40.28 8.55
C GLY A 321 -19.44 39.43 8.79
N GLN A 322 -19.24 38.14 9.06
CA GLN A 322 -19.79 37.38 10.20
C GLN A 322 -19.46 35.89 10.04
N ASN A 323 -18.93 35.28 11.11
CA ASN A 323 -18.69 33.83 11.19
C ASN A 323 -20.01 33.08 11.11
N ASN A 324 -20.20 32.22 10.09
CA ASN A 324 -21.31 31.25 10.01
C ASN A 324 -20.90 30.04 9.14
N GLY A 325 -20.30 29.01 9.75
CA GLY A 325 -19.93 27.77 9.04
C GLY A 325 -21.12 27.04 8.41
N ASP A 326 -22.32 27.20 8.97
CA ASP A 326 -23.55 26.58 8.46
C ASP A 326 -24.02 27.19 7.12
N GLN A 327 -23.62 28.42 6.82
CA GLN A 327 -24.03 29.12 5.59
C GLN A 327 -23.10 28.82 4.42
N GLU A 328 -21.81 28.58 4.69
CA GLU A 328 -20.85 28.06 3.71
C GLU A 328 -21.20 26.62 3.30
N TRP A 329 -21.56 25.77 4.27
CA TRP A 329 -22.02 24.39 4.06
C TRP A 329 -23.20 24.28 3.09
N MET A 330 -24.26 25.06 3.32
CA MET A 330 -25.45 25.08 2.44
C MET A 330 -25.12 25.57 1.03
N SER A 331 -24.16 26.49 0.90
CA SER A 331 -23.70 27.02 -0.38
C SER A 331 -22.93 25.97 -1.20
N LEU A 332 -22.03 25.21 -0.56
CA LEU A 332 -21.25 24.15 -1.21
C LEU A 332 -22.12 22.97 -1.64
N ALA A 333 -23.01 22.49 -0.78
CA ALA A 333 -23.95 21.42 -1.14
C ALA A 333 -24.86 21.84 -2.32
N SER A 334 -25.32 23.10 -2.33
CA SER A 334 -26.09 23.65 -3.45
C SER A 334 -25.25 23.82 -4.72
N ALA A 335 -23.95 24.11 -4.60
CA ALA A 335 -23.03 24.22 -5.74
C ALA A 335 -22.73 22.86 -6.38
N LEU A 336 -22.67 21.80 -5.57
CA LEU A 336 -22.47 20.42 -6.05
C LEU A 336 -23.76 19.80 -6.62
N ALA A 337 -24.94 20.29 -6.21
CA ALA A 337 -26.24 19.76 -6.58
C ALA A 337 -26.41 18.24 -6.33
N LEU A 338 -25.62 17.68 -5.40
CA LEU A 338 -25.67 16.27 -5.03
C LEU A 338 -26.67 16.03 -3.90
N SER A 339 -27.32 14.87 -3.91
CA SER A 339 -28.11 14.41 -2.77
C SER A 339 -27.19 14.06 -1.58
N PRO A 340 -27.68 14.07 -0.33
CA PRO A 340 -26.88 13.63 0.81
C PRO A 340 -26.33 12.20 0.67
N GLU A 341 -27.09 11.30 0.04
CA GLU A 341 -26.67 9.92 -0.26
C GLU A 341 -25.53 9.89 -1.27
N ASP A 342 -25.59 10.72 -2.32
CA ASP A 342 -24.51 10.84 -3.29
C ASP A 342 -23.27 11.47 -2.67
N THR A 343 -23.41 12.51 -1.85
CA THR A 343 -22.28 13.11 -1.12
C THR A 343 -21.58 12.08 -0.24
N ALA A 344 -22.33 11.28 0.52
CA ALA A 344 -21.77 10.23 1.36
C ALA A 344 -21.03 9.16 0.54
N TRP A 345 -21.65 8.69 -0.55
CA TRP A 345 -21.06 7.69 -1.43
C TRP A 345 -19.80 8.21 -2.14
N TYR A 346 -19.82 9.42 -2.69
CA TYR A 346 -18.65 10.03 -3.34
C TYR A 346 -17.51 10.27 -2.34
N ALA A 347 -17.82 10.67 -1.10
CA ALA A 347 -16.81 10.86 -0.06
C ALA A 347 -16.17 9.53 0.35
N TRP A 348 -16.97 8.48 0.56
CA TRP A 348 -16.45 7.13 0.79
C TRP A 348 -15.60 6.65 -0.39
N LEU A 349 -16.09 6.82 -1.62
CA LEU A 349 -15.42 6.37 -2.83
C LEU A 349 -14.06 7.04 -3.00
N PHE A 350 -13.99 8.35 -2.77
CA PHE A 350 -12.75 9.10 -2.90
C PHE A 350 -11.73 8.66 -1.83
N ALA A 351 -12.18 8.47 -0.59
CA ALA A 351 -11.34 7.94 0.48
C ALA A 351 -10.85 6.51 0.17
N GLU A 352 -11.74 5.61 -0.23
CA GLU A 352 -11.42 4.23 -0.58
C GLU A 352 -10.45 4.15 -1.77
N THR A 353 -10.61 5.02 -2.78
CA THR A 353 -9.67 5.15 -3.90
C THR A 353 -8.27 5.48 -3.39
N ILE A 354 -8.13 6.51 -2.53
CA ILE A 354 -6.84 6.91 -1.95
C ILE A 354 -6.19 5.75 -1.18
N ARG A 355 -6.97 5.03 -0.35
CA ARG A 355 -6.46 3.90 0.44
C ARG A 355 -5.99 2.75 -0.46
N ARG A 356 -6.74 2.43 -1.51
CA ARG A 356 -6.35 1.40 -2.51
C ARG A 356 -5.12 1.82 -3.31
N THR A 357 -5.01 3.08 -3.70
CA THR A 357 -3.81 3.63 -4.37
C THR A 357 -2.57 3.49 -3.50
N TRP A 358 -2.67 3.82 -2.20
CA TRP A 358 -1.57 3.61 -1.24
C TRP A 358 -1.13 2.16 -1.21
N LEU A 359 -2.08 1.23 -1.02
CA LEU A 359 -1.78 -0.19 -0.91
C LEU A 359 -1.13 -0.76 -2.18
N ILE A 360 -1.61 -0.38 -3.37
CA ILE A 360 -1.01 -0.84 -4.63
C ILE A 360 0.37 -0.27 -4.87
N ALA A 361 0.55 1.04 -4.67
CA ALA A 361 1.84 1.68 -4.89
C ALA A 361 2.91 1.08 -3.99
N THR A 362 2.59 0.98 -2.70
CA THR A 362 3.51 0.46 -1.69
C THR A 362 3.76 -1.05 -1.85
N ALA A 363 2.75 -1.84 -2.23
CA ALA A 363 2.92 -3.26 -2.54
C ALA A 363 3.81 -3.45 -3.79
N MET A 364 3.59 -2.70 -4.86
CA MET A 364 4.39 -2.83 -6.09
C MET A 364 5.85 -2.45 -5.88
N GLN A 365 6.15 -1.45 -5.07
CA GLN A 365 7.54 -1.15 -4.69
C GLN A 365 8.13 -2.24 -3.80
N SER A 366 7.37 -2.75 -2.83
CA SER A 366 7.82 -3.83 -1.93
C SER A 366 8.12 -5.12 -2.68
N VAL A 367 7.26 -5.49 -3.64
CA VAL A 367 7.47 -6.63 -4.54
C VAL A 367 8.76 -6.46 -5.33
N TYR A 368 8.95 -5.27 -5.93
CA TYR A 368 10.13 -4.97 -6.72
C TYR A 368 11.41 -5.12 -5.90
N LEU A 369 11.48 -4.45 -4.75
CA LEU A 369 12.63 -4.51 -3.85
C LEU A 369 12.87 -5.93 -3.33
N THR A 370 11.82 -6.67 -2.98
CA THR A 370 11.94 -8.07 -2.56
C THR A 370 12.50 -8.94 -3.69
N LEU A 371 12.08 -8.72 -4.94
CA LEU A 371 12.65 -9.45 -6.09
C LEU A 371 14.10 -9.06 -6.39
N GLN A 372 14.48 -7.80 -6.13
CA GLN A 372 15.80 -7.27 -6.42
C GLN A 372 16.84 -7.62 -5.35
N VAL A 373 16.50 -7.43 -4.07
CA VAL A 373 17.42 -7.52 -2.92
C VAL A 373 16.95 -8.49 -1.83
N LEU A 374 15.90 -9.29 -2.09
CA LEU A 374 15.35 -10.32 -1.19
C LEU A 374 14.65 -9.81 0.06
N TRP A 375 14.49 -8.50 0.22
CA TRP A 375 13.73 -7.89 1.32
C TRP A 375 13.19 -6.52 0.91
N ALA A 376 12.21 -6.00 1.67
CA ALA A 376 11.71 -4.64 1.54
C ALA A 376 11.23 -4.12 2.92
N PRO A 377 11.33 -2.82 3.20
CA PRO A 377 10.72 -2.23 4.38
C PRO A 377 9.20 -2.35 4.31
N CYS A 378 8.52 -2.52 5.45
CA CYS A 378 7.07 -2.55 5.49
C CYS A 378 6.52 -1.11 5.46
N PRO A 379 5.83 -0.72 4.39
CA PRO A 379 5.32 0.65 4.23
C PRO A 379 4.09 0.96 5.10
N GLY A 380 3.59 -0.06 5.79
CA GLY A 380 2.31 -0.04 6.46
C GLY A 380 1.12 -0.09 5.50
N GLY A 381 -0.09 -0.08 6.04
CA GLY A 381 -1.32 -0.17 5.27
C GLY A 381 -2.44 0.69 5.83
N LEU A 382 -3.26 1.22 4.94
CA LEU A 382 -4.51 1.88 5.29
C LEU A 382 -5.65 0.86 5.31
N PRO A 383 -6.71 1.08 6.13
CA PRO A 383 -7.89 0.21 6.13
C PRO A 383 -8.58 0.22 4.76
N ILE A 384 -9.21 -0.88 4.36
CA ILE A 384 -10.02 -0.90 3.12
C ILE A 384 -11.36 -1.56 3.35
N THR A 385 -12.32 -1.19 2.51
CA THR A 385 -13.59 -1.90 2.40
C THR A 385 -13.35 -3.16 1.59
N THR A 386 -13.59 -4.33 2.18
CA THR A 386 -13.27 -5.63 1.56
C THR A 386 -14.43 -6.24 0.78
N ARG A 387 -15.63 -5.67 0.94
CA ARG A 387 -16.88 -6.22 0.43
C ARG A 387 -16.94 -6.17 -1.09
N LYS A 388 -17.22 -7.31 -1.70
CA LYS A 388 -17.43 -7.45 -3.15
C LYS A 388 -18.56 -6.54 -3.65
N GLY A 389 -18.29 -5.81 -4.73
CA GLY A 389 -19.27 -4.96 -5.41
C GLY A 389 -19.44 -3.58 -4.80
N ALA A 390 -18.92 -3.31 -3.59
CA ALA A 390 -19.02 -2.00 -2.97
C ALA A 390 -18.18 -0.96 -3.73
N PHE A 391 -16.95 -1.32 -4.11
CA PHE A 391 -16.07 -0.41 -4.87
C PHE A 391 -16.54 -0.25 -6.31
N GLU A 392 -17.09 -1.28 -6.94
CA GLU A 392 -17.58 -1.23 -8.33
C GLU A 392 -19.00 -0.66 -8.47
N ALA A 393 -19.64 -0.25 -7.37
CA ALA A 393 -21.00 0.26 -7.39
C ALA A 393 -21.10 1.50 -8.30
N SER A 394 -22.06 1.50 -9.23
CA SER A 394 -22.26 2.61 -10.19
C SER A 394 -23.13 3.77 -9.67
N SER A 395 -23.69 3.63 -8.47
CA SER A 395 -24.57 4.61 -7.82
C SER A 395 -24.55 4.48 -6.30
N SER A 396 -24.95 5.55 -5.62
CA SER A 396 -25.18 5.59 -4.17
C SER A 396 -26.16 4.51 -3.70
N PHE A 397 -27.22 4.25 -4.46
CA PHE A 397 -28.18 3.17 -4.17
C PHE A 397 -27.54 1.78 -4.25
N ALA A 398 -26.75 1.49 -5.29
CA ALA A 398 -26.07 0.19 -5.42
C ALA A 398 -25.04 0.00 -4.30
N TRP A 399 -24.34 1.07 -3.93
CA TRP A 399 -23.41 1.08 -2.80
C TRP A 399 -24.14 0.85 -1.46
N SER A 400 -25.25 1.53 -1.20
CA SER A 400 -26.06 1.32 0.02
C SER A 400 -26.58 -0.10 0.14
N ALA A 401 -27.08 -0.68 -0.97
CA ALA A 401 -27.51 -2.06 -1.01
C ALA A 401 -26.37 -3.05 -0.66
N CYS A 402 -25.13 -2.71 -1.05
CA CYS A 402 -23.96 -3.47 -0.61
C CYS A 402 -23.73 -3.33 0.90
N CYS A 403 -24.04 -2.20 1.53
CA CYS A 403 -23.85 -1.97 2.97
C CYS A 403 -24.92 -2.64 3.87
N GLU A 404 -26.18 -2.72 3.41
CA GLU A 404 -27.36 -3.17 4.21
C GLU A 404 -27.36 -4.67 4.60
N GLY A 405 -26.50 -5.48 3.98
CA GLY A 405 -26.34 -6.91 4.30
C GLY A 405 -25.74 -7.15 5.68
N HIS A 406 -26.59 -7.49 6.66
CA HIS A 406 -26.25 -7.78 8.06
C HIS A 406 -25.13 -8.83 8.23
N ARG A 407 -23.92 -8.39 8.59
CA ARG A 407 -23.00 -9.15 9.44
C ARG A 407 -22.48 -8.24 10.54
N LYS A 408 -22.67 -8.66 11.79
CA LYS A 408 -21.94 -8.13 12.95
C LYS A 408 -20.51 -8.65 12.86
N GLY A 409 -19.64 -7.96 12.14
CA GLY A 409 -18.25 -8.39 11.94
C GLY A 409 -17.61 -7.66 10.76
N VAL A 410 -16.91 -6.58 11.12
CA VAL A 410 -16.03 -5.68 10.35
C VAL A 410 -16.47 -5.35 8.91
N ASP A 411 -17.06 -4.17 8.75
CA ASP A 411 -17.29 -3.55 7.44
C ASP A 411 -15.97 -3.22 6.69
N PHE A 412 -14.82 -3.31 7.37
CA PHE A 412 -13.48 -2.96 6.90
C PHE A 412 -12.43 -3.98 7.32
N ALA A 413 -11.32 -4.05 6.61
CA ALA A 413 -10.12 -4.73 7.10
C ALA A 413 -8.99 -3.73 7.26
N ARG A 414 -8.42 -3.65 8.46
CA ARG A 414 -7.06 -3.15 8.61
C ARG A 414 -6.07 -4.20 8.13
N ARG A 415 -4.87 -3.75 7.75
CA ARG A 415 -3.79 -4.65 7.38
C ARG A 415 -3.51 -5.57 8.56
N HIS A 416 -3.56 -6.89 8.33
CA HIS A 416 -3.26 -7.96 9.31
C HIS A 416 -4.39 -8.46 10.23
N GLU A 417 -5.66 -8.22 9.89
CA GLU A 417 -6.75 -8.93 10.57
C GLU A 417 -6.85 -10.38 10.07
N ASP A 418 -6.19 -11.32 10.78
CA ASP A 418 -6.42 -12.78 10.60
C ASP A 418 -7.92 -13.13 10.76
N ARG A 419 -8.67 -12.26 11.44
CA ARG A 419 -10.13 -12.29 11.56
C ARG A 419 -10.85 -12.37 10.22
N LEU A 420 -10.27 -11.83 9.12
CA LEU A 420 -10.87 -12.00 7.79
C LEU A 420 -11.02 -13.46 7.38
N PHE A 421 -10.05 -14.31 7.74
CA PHE A 421 -10.12 -15.75 7.45
C PHE A 421 -11.19 -16.46 8.30
N GLU A 422 -11.58 -15.87 9.43
CA GLU A 422 -12.55 -16.44 10.39
C GLU A 422 -13.97 -15.89 10.19
N GLU A 423 -14.10 -14.62 9.80
CA GLU A 423 -15.36 -13.86 9.82
C GLU A 423 -15.98 -13.68 8.43
N CYS A 424 -15.17 -13.75 7.36
CA CYS A 424 -15.63 -13.58 5.99
C CYS A 424 -15.62 -14.90 5.22
N ARG A 425 -16.48 -15.03 4.20
CA ARG A 425 -16.33 -16.10 3.21
C ARG A 425 -15.54 -15.56 2.02
N PRO A 426 -14.78 -16.42 1.33
CA PRO A 426 -14.01 -16.01 0.15
C PRO A 426 -14.84 -15.35 -0.94
N GLU A 427 -16.11 -15.73 -1.11
CA GLU A 427 -16.99 -15.20 -2.16
C GLU A 427 -17.50 -13.78 -1.87
N ASP A 428 -17.42 -13.36 -0.61
CA ASP A 428 -17.86 -12.04 -0.15
C ASP A 428 -16.77 -10.97 -0.34
N LEU A 429 -15.51 -11.40 -0.54
CA LEU A 429 -14.39 -10.49 -0.73
C LEU A 429 -14.28 -10.05 -2.19
N ASP A 430 -13.92 -8.78 -2.37
CA ASP A 430 -13.59 -8.26 -3.69
C ASP A 430 -12.24 -8.80 -4.21
N GLU A 431 -12.03 -8.64 -5.52
CA GLU A 431 -10.80 -9.11 -6.17
C GLU A 431 -9.55 -8.47 -5.56
N PHE A 432 -9.62 -7.17 -5.26
CA PHE A 432 -8.52 -6.40 -4.69
C PHE A 432 -8.01 -6.98 -3.37
N THR A 433 -8.94 -7.22 -2.44
CA THR A 433 -8.65 -7.77 -1.11
C THR A 433 -8.05 -9.15 -1.21
N VAL A 434 -8.60 -10.00 -2.07
CA VAL A 434 -8.08 -11.37 -2.27
C VAL A 434 -6.62 -11.34 -2.71
N ARG A 435 -6.24 -10.45 -3.64
CA ARG A 435 -4.83 -10.32 -4.07
C ARG A 435 -3.93 -9.76 -2.98
N LEU A 436 -4.44 -8.83 -2.18
CA LEU A 436 -3.72 -8.30 -1.01
C LEU A 436 -3.48 -9.39 0.06
N LEU A 437 -4.44 -10.29 0.27
CA LEU A 437 -4.26 -11.44 1.16
C LEU A 437 -3.21 -12.42 0.63
N GLU A 438 -3.22 -12.71 -0.67
CA GLU A 438 -2.26 -13.62 -1.31
C GLU A 438 -0.81 -13.14 -1.15
N ILE A 439 -0.57 -11.84 -1.31
CA ILE A 439 0.76 -11.26 -1.11
C ILE A 439 1.15 -11.17 0.37
N ASN A 440 0.21 -10.91 1.29
CA ASN A 440 0.54 -10.76 2.71
C ASN A 440 0.71 -12.10 3.45
N TYR A 441 -0.10 -13.10 3.11
CA TYR A 441 -0.21 -14.37 3.83
C TYR A 441 0.24 -15.60 3.02
N GLY A 442 0.51 -15.42 1.73
CA GLY A 442 0.89 -16.49 0.81
C GLY A 442 -0.31 -17.16 0.13
N ALA A 443 -0.12 -17.51 -1.14
CA ALA A 443 -1.16 -18.11 -1.98
C ALA A 443 -1.71 -19.42 -1.41
N GLU A 444 -0.89 -20.26 -0.78
CA GLU A 444 -1.34 -21.55 -0.23
C GLU A 444 -2.31 -21.37 0.94
N LYS A 445 -2.07 -20.42 1.86
CA LYS A 445 -2.99 -20.14 2.97
C LYS A 445 -4.34 -19.64 2.42
N VAL A 446 -4.30 -18.74 1.44
CA VAL A 446 -5.52 -18.21 0.80
C VAL A 446 -6.25 -19.29 0.01
N GLU A 447 -5.55 -20.16 -0.71
CA GLU A 447 -6.15 -21.27 -1.47
C GLU A 447 -6.80 -22.30 -0.53
N ARG A 448 -6.12 -22.68 0.56
CA ARG A 448 -6.70 -23.53 1.60
C ARG A 448 -7.92 -22.90 2.25
N TRP A 449 -7.94 -21.59 2.43
CA TRP A 449 -9.12 -20.91 2.93
C TRP A 449 -10.26 -20.85 1.89
N LYS A 450 -9.93 -20.67 0.62
CA LYS A 450 -10.90 -20.68 -0.50
C LYS A 450 -11.60 -22.02 -0.69
N TYR A 451 -10.87 -23.13 -0.52
CA TYR A 451 -11.35 -24.47 -0.86
C TYR A 451 -11.41 -25.44 0.32
N GLY A 452 -10.86 -25.06 1.47
CA GLY A 452 -10.92 -25.82 2.71
C GLY A 452 -12.32 -25.72 3.31
N ARG A 453 -12.97 -26.88 3.42
CA ARG A 453 -14.21 -27.05 4.16
C ARG A 453 -13.97 -27.18 5.65
#